data_AF-A0A6P2VJP1-F1
#
_entry.id   AF-A0A6P2VJP1-F1
#
_cell.length_a   1.000
_cell.length_b   1.000
_cell.length_c   1.000
_cell.angle_alpha   90.00
_cell.angle_beta   90.00
_cell.angle_gamma   90.00
#
_symmetry.space_group_name_H-M   'P 1'
#
loop_
_entity.id
_entity.type
_entity.pdbx_description
1 polymer ?
#
loop_
_entity_poly.entity_id
_entity_poly.type
_entity_poly.pdbx_seq_one_letter_code
_entity_poly.pdbx_strand_id
1 'polypeptide(L)'
;MSAAACILYSDVPERLLVSAIRHRDGVTEADLIAFDECPFSGEITETEHGTQIAFPWPRNRTMRHAIGDWLTHHGINFAVVM
;
A
#
# COMPACT_ATOMS: atom_id res chain seq x y z
N MET A 1 11.37 14.60 3.67
CA MET A 1 10.67 13.66 4.57
C MET A 1 9.36 13.28 3.92
N SER A 2 9.37 12.12 3.27
CA SER A 2 8.20 11.46 2.70
C SER A 2 7.71 10.44 3.73
N ALA A 3 6.45 10.54 4.11
CA ALA A 3 5.83 9.57 4.98
C ALA A 3 5.20 8.44 4.14
N ALA A 4 5.14 7.24 4.69
CA ALA A 4 4.52 6.08 4.05
C ALA A 4 3.65 5.31 5.04
N ALA A 5 2.52 4.79 4.54
CA ALA A 5 1.74 3.78 5.25
C ALA A 5 2.20 2.40 4.81
N CYS A 6 2.76 1.64 5.74
CA CYS A 6 3.29 0.31 5.49
C CYS A 6 2.33 -0.76 6.03
N ILE A 7 2.08 -1.78 5.21
CA ILE A 7 1.28 -2.95 5.56
C ILE A 7 2.03 -4.24 5.24
N LEU A 8 1.71 -5.32 5.92
CA LEU A 8 2.22 -6.64 5.54
C LEU A 8 1.36 -7.22 4.42
N TYR A 9 2.00 -7.84 3.43
CA TYR A 9 1.31 -8.50 2.33
C TYR A 9 0.37 -9.62 2.86
N SER A 10 0.78 -10.29 3.94
CA SER A 10 -0.01 -11.32 4.62
C SER A 10 -1.32 -10.82 5.24
N ASP A 11 -1.39 -9.53 5.54
CA ASP A 11 -2.55 -8.91 6.20
C ASP A 11 -3.59 -8.43 5.17
N VAL A 12 -3.27 -8.53 3.88
CA VAL A 12 -4.18 -8.14 2.80
C VAL A 12 -5.23 -9.24 2.59
N PRO A 13 -6.54 -8.91 2.66
CA PRO A 13 -7.60 -9.86 2.39
C PRO A 13 -7.46 -10.50 1.00
N GLU A 14 -7.64 -11.82 0.91
CA GLU A 14 -7.48 -12.59 -0.34
C GLU A 14 -8.31 -12.02 -1.50
N ARG A 15 -9.53 -11.54 -1.21
CA ARG A 15 -10.40 -10.90 -2.21
C ARG A 15 -9.74 -9.72 -2.93
N LEU A 16 -8.92 -8.93 -2.22
CA LEU A 16 -8.20 -7.79 -2.79
C LEU A 16 -6.98 -8.25 -3.58
N LEU A 17 -6.35 -9.35 -3.19
CA LEU A 17 -5.22 -9.92 -3.92
C LEU A 17 -5.64 -10.49 -5.28
N VAL A 18 -6.83 -11.06 -5.38
CA VAL A 18 -7.35 -11.66 -6.62
C VAL A 18 -7.57 -10.61 -7.70
N SER A 19 -8.06 -9.43 -7.34
CA SER A 19 -8.28 -8.32 -8.28
C SER A 19 -7.12 -7.33 -8.36
N ALA A 20 -6.09 -7.50 -7.53
CA ALA A 20 -4.93 -6.62 -7.54
C ALA A 20 -4.19 -6.67 -8.89
N ILE A 21 -3.81 -5.49 -9.36
CA ILE A 21 -2.97 -5.34 -10.54
C ILE A 21 -1.54 -5.11 -10.07
N ARG A 22 -0.62 -5.94 -10.55
CA ARG A 22 0.82 -5.78 -10.32
C ARG A 22 1.51 -5.23 -11.54
N HIS A 23 2.46 -4.34 -11.31
CA HIS A 23 3.23 -3.72 -12.38
C HIS A 23 4.67 -3.49 -11.91
N ARG A 24 5.64 -4.05 -12.63
CA ARG A 24 7.04 -3.71 -12.43
C ARG A 24 7.39 -2.52 -13.32
N ASP A 25 7.78 -1.41 -12.71
CA ASP A 25 8.21 -0.22 -13.43
C ASP A 25 9.52 -0.52 -14.17
N GLY A 26 9.55 -0.29 -15.48
CA GLY A 26 10.72 -0.55 -16.32
C GLY A 26 11.87 0.44 -16.15
N VAL A 27 11.66 1.57 -15.47
CA VAL A 27 12.67 2.61 -15.22
C VAL A 27 13.26 2.50 -13.83
N THR A 28 12.40 2.37 -12.81
CA THR A 28 12.84 2.31 -11.41
C THR A 28 13.04 0.89 -10.90
N GLU A 29 12.61 -0.11 -11.67
CA GLU A 29 12.52 -1.52 -11.28
C GLU A 29 11.62 -1.82 -10.07
N ALA A 30 10.90 -0.82 -9.56
CA ALA A 30 9.98 -0.97 -8.43
C ALA A 30 8.83 -1.92 -8.79
N ASP A 31 8.50 -2.84 -7.88
CA ASP A 31 7.34 -3.71 -8.00
C ASP A 31 6.13 -3.00 -7.37
N LEU A 32 5.19 -2.58 -8.21
CA LEU A 32 4.03 -1.81 -7.80
C LEU A 32 2.79 -2.69 -7.76
N ILE A 33 1.89 -2.40 -6.82
CA ILE A 33 0.60 -3.07 -6.68
C ILE A 33 -0.52 -2.04 -6.52
N ALA A 34 -1.58 -2.21 -7.31
CA ALA A 34 -2.79 -1.42 -7.20
C ALA A 34 -3.93 -2.34 -6.74
N PHE A 35 -4.67 -1.87 -5.74
CA PHE A 35 -5.84 -2.55 -5.21
C PHE A 35 -7.12 -1.85 -5.65
N ASP A 36 -8.21 -2.61 -5.74
CA ASP A 36 -9.52 -2.04 -6.01
C ASP A 36 -9.88 -0.95 -5.01
N GLU A 37 -10.37 0.17 -5.54
CA GLU A 37 -10.83 1.33 -4.78
C GLU A 37 -9.76 1.99 -3.89
N CYS A 38 -8.51 1.51 -3.92
CA CYS A 38 -7.41 2.14 -3.21
C CYS A 38 -6.99 3.42 -3.96
N PRO A 39 -6.88 4.57 -3.27
CA PRO A 39 -6.54 5.84 -3.93
C PRO A 39 -5.10 5.91 -4.46
N PHE A 40 -4.23 4.97 -4.06
CA PHE A 40 -2.82 4.96 -4.42
C PHE A 40 -2.33 3.54 -4.75
N SER A 41 -1.36 3.45 -5.66
CA SER A 41 -0.55 2.24 -5.79
C SER A 41 0.44 2.14 -4.63
N GLY A 42 0.63 0.93 -4.13
CA GLY A 42 1.69 0.59 -3.20
C GLY A 42 2.93 0.09 -3.92
N GLU A 43 4.06 0.16 -3.25
CA GLU A 43 5.33 -0.44 -3.67
C GLU A 43 5.59 -1.67 -2.80
N ILE A 44 5.89 -2.80 -3.43
CA ILE A 44 6.23 -4.06 -2.78
C ILE A 44 7.72 -4.04 -2.46
N THR A 45 8.05 -4.31 -1.21
CA THR A 45 9.44 -4.46 -0.75
C THR A 45 9.57 -5.75 0.04
N GLU A 46 10.58 -6.56 -0.28
CA GLU A 46 10.94 -7.70 0.54
C GLU A 46 11.78 -7.24 1.74
N THR A 47 11.32 -7.59 2.94
CA THR A 47 12.03 -7.31 4.19
C THR A 47 12.36 -8.61 4.92
N GLU A 48 13.26 -8.57 5.90
CA GLU A 48 13.58 -9.74 6.73
C GLU A 48 12.35 -10.31 7.49
N HIS A 49 11.32 -9.49 7.66
CA HIS A 49 10.07 -9.84 8.35
C HIS A 49 8.95 -10.25 7.38
N GLY A 50 9.23 -10.32 6.07
CA GLY A 50 8.29 -10.69 5.03
C GLY A 50 8.07 -9.58 4.00
N THR A 51 7.13 -9.83 3.09
CA THR A 51 6.77 -8.89 2.03
C THR A 51 5.93 -7.75 2.61
N GLN A 52 6.42 -6.52 2.47
CA GLN A 52 5.73 -5.31 2.87
C GLN A 52 5.22 -4.55 1.64
N ILE A 53 4.10 -3.85 1.81
CA ILE A 53 3.58 -2.91 0.80
C ILE A 53 3.58 -1.53 1.43
N ALA A 54 4.25 -0.58 0.79
CA ALA A 54 4.34 0.80 1.23
C ALA A 54 3.51 1.70 0.31
N PHE A 55 2.59 2.45 0.89
CA PHE A 55 1.80 3.46 0.18
C PHE A 55 2.27 4.87 0.54
N PRO A 56 2.20 5.82 -0.40
CA PRO A 56 2.42 7.22 -0.09
C PRO A 56 1.48 7.71 1.02
N TRP A 57 2.03 8.42 2.02
CA TRP A 57 1.23 9.08 3.05
C TRP A 57 1.19 10.59 2.82
N PRO A 58 0.18 11.10 2.08
CA PRO A 58 0.18 12.47 1.59
C PRO A 58 0.00 13.51 2.72
N ARG A 59 0.54 14.71 2.49
CA ARG A 59 0.29 15.88 3.34
C ARG A 59 -1.12 16.44 3.17
N ASN A 60 -1.70 16.27 1.98
CA ASN A 60 -3.07 16.66 1.72
C ASN A 60 -4.01 15.85 2.63
N ARG A 61 -4.80 16.55 3.44
CA ARG A 61 -5.69 15.95 4.44
C ARG A 61 -6.73 15.03 3.81
N THR A 62 -7.36 15.44 2.72
CA THR A 62 -8.40 14.65 2.04
C THR A 62 -7.85 13.33 1.53
N MET A 63 -6.70 13.39 0.84
CA MET A 63 -6.05 12.18 0.33
C MET A 63 -5.54 11.25 1.43
N ARG A 64 -5.08 11.83 2.54
CA ARG A 64 -4.64 11.06 3.71
C ARG A 64 -5.81 10.31 4.36
N HIS A 65 -6.95 10.97 4.50
CA HIS A 65 -8.16 10.30 5.00
C HIS A 65 -8.62 9.23 4.02
N ALA A 66 -8.61 9.49 2.71
CA ALA A 66 -9.01 8.49 1.72
C ALA A 66 -8.21 7.17 1.83
N ILE A 67 -6.88 7.24 1.98
CA ILE A 67 -6.08 6.02 2.15
C ILE A 67 -6.28 5.39 3.55
N GLY A 68 -6.36 6.19 4.61
CA GLY A 68 -6.59 5.69 5.96
C GLY A 68 -7.95 5.00 6.11
N ASP A 69 -8.99 5.57 5.52
CA ASP A 69 -10.34 5.03 5.49
C ASP A 69 -10.39 3.72 4.70
N TRP A 70 -9.71 3.65 3.54
CA TRP A 70 -9.60 2.43 2.75
C TRP A 70 -8.93 1.29 3.54
N LEU A 71 -7.77 1.55 4.14
CA LEU A 71 -7.05 0.57 4.96
C LEU A 71 -7.92 0.07 6.13
N THR A 72 -8.62 0.98 6.79
CA THR A 72 -9.50 0.67 7.93
C THR A 72 -10.75 -0.11 7.48
N HIS A 73 -11.35 0.26 6.35
CA HIS A 73 -12.51 -0.42 5.78
C HIS A 73 -12.23 -1.91 5.47
N HIS A 74 -11.02 -2.20 4.98
CA HIS A 74 -10.58 -3.55 4.69
C HIS A 74 -10.01 -4.30 5.90
N GLY A 75 -9.94 -3.67 7.08
CA GLY A 75 -9.41 -4.27 8.29
C GLY A 75 -7.91 -4.57 8.22
N ILE A 76 -7.16 -3.80 7.43
CA ILE A 76 -5.73 -4.01 7.21
C ILE A 76 -4.95 -3.28 8.30
N ASN A 77 -4.04 -3.98 8.97
CA ASN A 77 -3.12 -3.35 9.92
C ASN A 77 -2.08 -2.53 9.16
N PHE A 78 -1.89 -1.28 9.57
CA PHE A 78 -0.92 -0.39 8.95
C PHE A 78 -0.14 0.42 9.98
N ALA A 79 1.11 0.73 9.65
CA ALA A 79 1.95 1.65 10.40
C ALA A 79 2.36 2.83 9.51
N VAL A 80 2.29 4.05 10.04
CA VAL A 80 2.77 5.23 9.32
C VAL A 80 4.19 5.56 9.78
N VAL A 81 5.13 5.55 8.84
CA VAL A 81 6.54 5.91 9.04
C VAL A 81 6.78 7.29 8.42
N MET A 82 7.54 8.17 9.09
CA MET A 82 7.72 9.59 8.77
C MET A 82 9.16 9.94 8.38
#